data_AF-A0AAD4DW54-F1
#
_entry.id   AF-A0AAD4DW54-F1
#
_cell.length_a   1.000
_cell.length_b   1.000
_cell.length_c   1.000
_cell.angle_alpha   90.00
_cell.angle_beta   90.00
_cell.angle_gamma   90.00
#
_symmetry.space_group_name_H-M   'P 1'
#
loop_
_entity.id
_entity.type
_entity.pdbx_description
1 polymer ?
#
loop_
_entity_poly.entity_id
_entity_poly.type
_entity_poly.pdbx_seq_one_letter_code
_entity_poly.pdbx_strand_id
1 'polypeptide(L)'
;MGCTGVGQPCDVGIQRPFKLAVKQMKHADIVNESLARLTHDSSASLIRLDTTIGTLRDRSLQWVVNGYHAINKPELVKQAFFMCKAGEKFNLSFASLTSWEALQYLRDVQKNDPARWARIATAQYKTDGVKWATNSESEDEASTNAIGVESLFDDAGEHDLDASDVPMDALLDHMASEGEQVCSDYHINADGGLSCANHSEVYDVGDIAAEDVEGGSNSVPEVVYGCGKHRRITNSMYNDFWSH
;
A
#
# COMPACT_ATOMS: atom_id res chain seq x y z
N MET A 1 -8.61 -18.33 11.17
CA MET A 1 -9.43 -17.26 10.56
C MET A 1 -8.70 -15.96 10.83
N GLY A 2 -7.82 -15.55 9.91
CA GLY A 2 -7.21 -14.24 9.97
C GLY A 2 -8.23 -13.23 9.48
N CYS A 3 -8.65 -12.30 10.35
CA CYS A 3 -9.45 -11.14 9.96
C CYS A 3 -8.60 -10.09 9.20
N THR A 4 -7.58 -10.54 8.46
CA THR A 4 -6.60 -9.70 7.76
C THR A 4 -7.04 -9.34 6.34
N GLY A 5 -8.13 -9.93 5.83
CA GLY A 5 -8.65 -9.64 4.48
C GLY A 5 -9.60 -8.44 4.39
N VAL A 6 -10.20 -8.01 5.52
CA VAL A 6 -11.06 -6.82 5.56
C VAL A 6 -10.23 -5.72 6.22
N GLY A 7 -9.94 -4.65 5.47
CA GLY A 7 -8.96 -3.62 5.83
C GLY A 7 -8.92 -3.30 7.33
N GLN A 8 -7.77 -3.58 7.96
CA GLN A 8 -7.61 -3.36 9.39
C GLN A 8 -7.70 -1.85 9.67
N PRO A 9 -8.33 -1.43 10.77
CA PRO A 9 -8.54 -0.01 11.06
C PRO A 9 -7.20 0.74 11.16
N CYS A 10 -6.14 0.07 11.64
CA CYS A 10 -4.80 0.63 11.68
C CYS A 10 -4.14 0.75 10.30
N ASP A 11 -4.48 -0.10 9.34
CA ASP A 11 -3.89 -0.06 8.00
C ASP A 11 -4.58 1.02 7.16
N VAL A 12 -5.89 0.85 6.92
CA VAL A 12 -6.66 1.77 6.07
C VAL A 12 -6.82 3.14 6.71
N GLY A 13 -7.14 3.16 8.00
CA GLY A 13 -7.52 4.39 8.69
C GLY A 13 -6.38 5.17 9.31
N ILE A 14 -5.20 4.58 9.50
CA ILE A 14 -4.06 5.25 10.16
C ILE A 14 -2.80 5.19 9.30
N GLN A 15 -2.41 4.01 8.82
CA GLN A 15 -1.17 3.83 8.07
C GLN A 15 -1.21 4.51 6.71
N ARG A 16 -2.33 4.44 5.97
CA ARG A 16 -2.47 5.13 4.67
C ARG A 16 -2.40 6.66 4.82
N PRO A 17 -3.20 7.32 5.70
CA PRO A 17 -3.06 8.75 5.94
C PRO A 17 -1.68 9.18 6.40
N PHE A 18 -1.02 8.37 7.25
CA PHE A 18 0.35 8.65 7.69
C PHE A 18 1.32 8.65 6.52
N LYS A 19 1.30 7.59 5.69
CA LYS A 19 2.17 7.49 4.51
C LYS A 19 1.94 8.65 3.56
N LEU A 20 0.68 9.02 3.32
CA LEU A 20 0.33 10.15 2.46
C LEU A 20 0.89 11.47 3.02
N ALA A 21 0.69 11.74 4.31
CA ALA A 21 1.22 12.95 4.96
C ALA A 21 2.75 13.03 4.83
N VAL A 22 3.46 11.92 5.08
CA VAL A 22 4.93 11.86 4.92
C VAL A 22 5.35 12.13 3.48
N LYS A 23 4.65 11.55 2.48
CA LYS A 23 4.91 11.80 1.05
C LYS A 23 4.74 13.28 0.70
N GLN A 24 3.63 13.90 1.12
CA GLN A 24 3.34 15.31 0.88
C GLN A 24 4.41 16.22 1.49
N MET A 25 4.89 15.91 2.69
CA MET A 25 5.96 16.68 3.34
C MET A 25 7.31 16.55 2.66
N LYS A 26 7.69 15.33 2.27
CA LYS A 26 8.89 15.12 1.46
C LYS A 26 8.83 15.93 0.17
N HIS A 27 7.68 15.92 -0.51
CA HIS A 27 7.48 16.69 -1.73
C HIS A 27 7.60 18.20 -1.47
N ALA A 28 6.94 18.71 -0.44
CA ALA A 28 7.01 20.12 -0.05
C ALA A 28 8.44 20.58 0.24
N ASP A 29 9.24 19.77 0.94
CA ASP A 29 10.65 20.09 1.20
C ASP A 29 11.48 20.19 -0.08
N ILE A 30 11.27 19.27 -1.02
CA ILE A 30 11.97 19.27 -2.32
C ILE A 30 11.61 20.53 -3.12
N VAL A 31 10.31 20.88 -3.16
CA VAL A 31 9.82 22.09 -3.82
C VAL A 31 10.40 23.34 -3.17
N ASN A 32 10.34 23.44 -1.84
CA ASN A 32 10.83 24.59 -1.10
C ASN A 32 12.34 24.80 -1.27
N GLU A 33 13.13 23.72 -1.23
CA GLU A 33 14.57 23.80 -1.48
C GLU A 33 14.87 24.24 -2.92
N SER A 34 14.15 23.68 -3.89
CA SER A 34 14.32 24.01 -5.30
C SER A 34 14.00 25.49 -5.56
N LEU A 35 12.89 25.99 -5.01
CA LEU A 35 12.48 27.39 -5.09
C LEU A 35 13.50 28.31 -4.41
N ALA A 36 13.98 27.96 -3.23
CA ALA A 36 15.01 28.75 -2.53
C ALA A 36 16.32 28.85 -3.35
N ARG A 37 16.67 27.82 -4.11
CA ARG A 37 17.85 27.85 -4.98
C ARG A 37 17.61 28.69 -6.24
N LEU A 38 16.41 28.64 -6.82
CA LEU A 38 16.02 29.45 -7.98
C LEU A 38 16.02 30.96 -7.65
N THR A 39 15.55 31.35 -6.47
CA THR A 39 15.54 32.77 -6.06
C THR A 39 16.93 33.35 -5.85
N HIS A 40 17.94 32.51 -5.62
CA HIS A 40 19.34 32.89 -5.50
C HIS A 40 20.12 32.88 -6.84
N ASP A 41 19.43 33.06 -7.97
CA ASP A 41 20.00 33.24 -9.33
C ASP A 41 20.75 32.02 -9.88
N SER A 42 20.33 30.82 -9.46
CA SER A 42 20.83 29.57 -10.04
C SER A 42 20.01 29.17 -11.26
N SER A 43 20.67 28.94 -12.41
CA SER A 43 20.02 28.33 -13.58
C SER A 43 19.38 26.99 -13.18
N ALA A 44 18.16 26.72 -13.64
CA ALA A 44 17.42 25.49 -13.32
C ALA A 44 18.22 24.20 -13.58
N SER A 45 19.09 24.23 -14.61
CA SER A 45 19.98 23.12 -14.98
C SER A 45 21.07 22.79 -13.96
N LEU A 46 21.37 23.72 -13.03
CA LEU A 46 22.43 23.57 -12.03
C LEU A 46 21.91 23.23 -10.63
N ILE A 47 20.59 23.13 -10.46
CA ILE A 47 19.99 22.87 -9.15
C ILE A 47 20.30 21.43 -8.72
N ARG A 48 21.02 21.30 -7.62
CA ARG A 48 21.26 20.02 -6.95
C ARG A 48 20.70 20.09 -5.55
N LEU A 49 19.78 19.20 -5.22
CA LEU A 49 19.25 19.08 -3.85
C LEU A 49 20.34 18.60 -2.89
N ASP A 50 20.29 19.09 -1.66
CA ASP A 50 21.16 18.64 -0.59
C ASP A 50 20.76 17.22 -0.17
N THR A 51 21.62 16.27 -0.50
CA THR A 51 21.48 14.84 -0.20
C THR A 51 22.48 14.38 0.84
N THR A 52 23.14 15.32 1.55
CA THR A 52 24.03 14.96 2.65
C THR A 52 23.26 14.20 3.73
N ILE A 53 23.93 13.22 4.35
CA ILE A 53 23.29 12.33 5.32
C ILE A 53 22.76 13.09 6.55
N GLY A 54 23.40 14.19 6.94
CA GLY A 54 22.94 15.05 8.03
C GLY A 54 21.58 15.68 7.70
N THR A 55 21.50 16.37 6.56
CA THR A 55 20.28 17.01 6.09
C THR A 55 19.13 16.01 5.89
N LEU A 56 19.41 14.85 5.28
CA LEU A 56 18.38 13.82 5.08
C LEU A 56 17.87 13.24 6.40
N ARG A 57 18.75 13.05 7.41
CA ARG A 57 18.33 12.59 8.74
C ARG A 57 17.39 13.58 9.40
N ASP A 58 17.75 14.85 9.43
CA ASP A 58 16.95 15.90 10.07
C ASP A 58 15.57 16.04 9.41
N ARG A 59 15.54 16.09 8.06
CA ARG A 59 14.29 16.15 7.29
C ARG A 59 13.42 14.91 7.50
N SER A 60 14.01 13.71 7.45
CA SER A 60 13.25 12.46 7.59
C SER A 60 12.57 12.34 8.95
N LEU A 61 13.24 12.78 10.03
CA LEU A 61 12.65 12.83 11.36
C LEU A 61 11.50 13.85 11.40
N GLN A 62 11.71 15.03 10.81
CA GLN A 62 10.68 16.05 10.73
C GLN A 62 9.43 15.56 9.99
N TRP A 63 9.58 14.84 8.86
CA TRP A 63 8.45 14.26 8.12
C TRP A 63 7.68 13.25 8.97
N VAL A 64 8.37 12.39 9.71
CA VAL A 64 7.73 11.39 10.59
C VAL A 64 6.99 12.06 11.75
N VAL A 65 7.61 13.04 12.41
CA VAL A 65 6.99 13.78 13.53
C VAL A 65 5.74 14.53 13.07
N ASN A 66 5.84 15.25 11.96
CA ASN A 66 4.70 15.96 11.40
C ASN A 66 3.64 14.98 10.86
N GLY A 67 4.05 13.84 10.31
CA GLY A 67 3.15 12.76 9.90
C GLY A 67 2.35 12.23 11.08
N TYR A 68 3.02 12.03 12.22
CA TYR A 68 2.36 11.67 13.48
C TYR A 68 1.36 12.75 13.90
N HIS A 69 1.72 14.03 13.88
CA HIS A 69 0.78 15.10 14.21
C HIS A 69 -0.42 15.18 13.26
N ALA A 70 -0.23 14.82 11.99
CA ALA A 70 -1.33 14.77 11.02
C ALA A 70 -2.36 13.68 11.36
N ILE A 71 -1.90 12.51 11.83
CA ILE A 71 -2.77 11.37 12.18
C ILE A 71 -3.21 11.32 13.64
N ASN A 72 -2.52 12.02 14.55
CA ASN A 72 -2.79 12.01 15.99
C ASN A 72 -4.00 12.89 16.33
N LYS A 73 -5.13 12.58 15.71
CA LYS A 73 -6.42 13.24 15.86
C LYS A 73 -7.42 12.18 16.33
N PRO A 74 -8.05 12.35 17.50
CA PRO A 74 -8.92 11.32 18.07
C PRO A 74 -10.10 10.99 17.15
N GLU A 75 -10.60 11.97 16.39
CA GLU A 75 -11.70 11.77 15.45
C GLU A 75 -11.31 10.87 14.28
N LEU A 76 -10.08 10.99 13.78
CA LEU A 76 -9.56 10.12 12.71
C LEU A 76 -9.45 8.67 13.19
N VAL A 77 -8.96 8.47 14.42
CA VAL A 77 -8.89 7.14 15.03
C VAL A 77 -10.30 6.56 15.22
N LYS A 78 -11.24 7.32 15.78
CA LYS A 78 -12.63 6.82 15.93
C LYS A 78 -13.26 6.46 14.59
N GLN A 79 -13.06 7.30 13.58
CA GLN A 79 -13.57 7.06 12.23
C GLN A 79 -12.97 5.79 11.61
N ALA A 80 -11.66 5.57 11.77
CA ALA A 80 -10.99 4.37 11.28
C ALA A 80 -11.62 3.08 11.80
N PHE A 81 -11.90 3.03 13.11
CA PHE A 81 -12.54 1.87 13.74
C PHE A 81 -14.03 1.75 13.39
N PHE A 82 -14.71 2.88 13.21
CA PHE A 82 -16.10 2.91 12.77
C PHE A 82 -16.29 2.36 11.35
N MET A 83 -15.39 2.73 10.42
CA MET A 83 -15.45 2.26 9.03
C MET A 83 -15.07 0.79 8.86
N CYS A 84 -14.33 0.21 9.81
CA CYS A 84 -13.95 -1.19 9.75
C CYS A 84 -15.10 -2.10 10.21
N LYS A 85 -15.75 -2.78 9.25
CA LYS A 85 -16.87 -3.69 9.51
C LYS A 85 -16.39 -5.07 9.97
N ALA A 86 -17.08 -5.63 10.96
CA ALA A 86 -16.90 -6.98 11.47
C ALA A 86 -18.15 -7.82 11.14
N GLY A 87 -18.16 -8.37 9.92
CA GLY A 87 -19.36 -8.96 9.33
C GLY A 87 -20.35 -7.88 8.87
N GLU A 88 -21.61 -8.26 8.70
CA GLU A 88 -22.64 -7.34 8.18
C GLU A 88 -23.21 -6.40 9.25
N LYS A 89 -23.28 -6.87 10.51
CA LYS A 89 -24.05 -6.23 11.58
C LYS A 89 -23.24 -5.28 12.46
N PHE A 90 -21.95 -5.54 12.66
CA PHE A 90 -21.13 -4.81 13.63
C PHE A 90 -19.94 -4.14 12.94
N ASN A 91 -19.39 -3.12 13.58
CA ASN A 91 -18.11 -2.53 13.23
C ASN A 91 -17.16 -2.59 14.43
N LEU A 92 -15.91 -2.20 14.23
CA LEU A 92 -14.88 -2.24 15.26
C LEU A 92 -14.86 -1.01 16.18
N SER A 93 -15.83 -0.10 16.06
CA SER A 93 -15.95 1.01 17.00
C SER A 93 -16.29 0.50 18.40
N PHE A 94 -15.80 1.21 19.42
CA PHE A 94 -16.11 0.89 20.82
C PHE A 94 -17.62 0.83 21.06
N ALA A 95 -18.38 1.80 20.55
CA ALA A 95 -19.84 1.84 20.71
C ALA A 95 -20.55 0.62 20.12
N SER A 96 -20.09 0.10 18.98
CA SER A 96 -20.66 -1.11 18.37
C SER A 96 -20.30 -2.36 19.18
N LEU A 97 -19.03 -2.51 19.56
CA LEU A 97 -18.54 -3.70 20.29
C LEU A 97 -19.05 -3.79 21.73
N THR A 98 -19.32 -2.65 22.39
CA THR A 98 -19.91 -2.60 23.74
C THR A 98 -21.41 -2.42 23.73
N SER A 99 -22.05 -2.44 22.55
CA SER A 99 -23.51 -2.31 22.45
C SER A 99 -24.20 -3.50 23.12
N TRP A 100 -25.40 -3.26 23.64
CA TRP A 100 -26.24 -4.34 24.17
C TRP A 100 -26.48 -5.42 23.10
N GLU A 101 -26.66 -5.03 21.84
CA GLU A 101 -26.89 -5.96 20.74
C GLU A 101 -25.70 -6.89 20.49
N ALA A 102 -24.48 -6.36 20.52
CA ALA A 102 -23.27 -7.17 20.37
C ALA A 102 -23.10 -8.15 21.54
N LEU A 103 -23.34 -7.69 22.76
CA LEU A 103 -23.27 -8.54 23.96
C LEU A 103 -24.37 -9.61 23.97
N GLN A 104 -25.58 -9.28 23.55
CA GLN A 104 -26.67 -10.23 23.44
C GLN A 104 -26.38 -11.27 22.35
N TYR A 105 -25.88 -10.83 21.19
CA TYR A 105 -25.46 -11.73 20.12
C TYR A 105 -24.40 -12.74 20.59
N LEU A 106 -23.42 -12.30 21.39
CA LEU A 106 -22.42 -13.20 21.98
C LEU A 106 -23.05 -14.25 22.92
N ARG A 107 -24.02 -13.85 23.76
CA ARG A 107 -24.75 -14.80 24.63
C ARG A 107 -25.60 -15.78 23.82
N ASP A 108 -26.19 -15.32 22.73
CA ASP A 108 -27.01 -16.15 21.86
C ASP A 108 -26.15 -17.14 21.09
N VAL A 109 -24.98 -16.74 20.59
CA VAL A 109 -24.00 -17.65 19.97
C VAL A 109 -23.57 -18.74 20.96
N GLN A 110 -23.34 -18.40 22.23
CA GLN A 110 -22.99 -19.38 23.26
C GLN A 110 -24.07 -20.48 23.43
N LYS A 111 -25.35 -20.13 23.28
CA LYS A 111 -26.47 -21.08 23.44
C LYS A 111 -26.81 -21.82 22.15
N ASN A 112 -26.82 -21.10 21.03
CA ASN A 112 -27.36 -21.57 19.76
C ASN A 112 -26.30 -22.24 18.89
N ASP A 113 -25.02 -21.90 19.07
CA ASP A 113 -23.89 -22.45 18.31
C ASP A 113 -22.67 -22.71 19.23
N PRO A 114 -22.74 -23.78 20.04
CA PRO A 114 -21.66 -24.11 20.97
C PRO A 114 -20.34 -24.44 20.26
N ALA A 115 -20.38 -24.89 19.01
CA ALA A 115 -19.18 -25.17 18.23
C ALA A 115 -18.44 -23.87 17.85
N ARG A 116 -19.18 -22.85 17.36
CA ARG A 116 -18.61 -21.53 17.12
C ARG A 116 -18.16 -20.86 18.41
N TRP A 117 -18.92 -21.00 19.50
CA TRP A 117 -18.51 -20.51 20.81
C TRP A 117 -17.20 -21.17 21.29
N ALA A 118 -17.08 -22.49 21.15
CA ALA A 118 -15.85 -23.22 21.50
C ALA A 118 -14.65 -22.69 20.70
N ARG A 119 -14.83 -22.37 19.40
CA ARG A 119 -13.79 -21.74 18.59
C ARG A 119 -13.40 -20.36 19.11
N ILE A 120 -14.36 -19.52 19.48
CA ILE A 120 -14.09 -18.18 20.04
C ILE A 120 -13.35 -18.30 21.38
N ALA A 121 -13.84 -19.16 22.28
CA ALA A 121 -13.27 -19.36 23.61
C ALA A 121 -11.87 -19.98 23.56
N THR A 122 -11.62 -20.92 22.63
CA THR A 122 -10.29 -21.54 22.48
C THR A 122 -9.30 -20.69 21.69
N ALA A 123 -9.77 -19.84 20.77
CA ALA A 123 -8.91 -18.91 20.03
C ALA A 123 -8.19 -17.91 20.94
N GLN A 124 -8.75 -17.57 22.10
CA GLN A 124 -8.10 -16.71 23.10
C GLN A 124 -6.85 -17.33 23.71
N TYR A 125 -6.69 -18.66 23.64
CA TYR A 125 -5.58 -19.39 24.24
C TYR A 125 -4.68 -20.11 23.22
N LYS A 126 -5.10 -20.16 21.94
CA LYS A 126 -4.26 -20.65 20.84
C LYS A 126 -3.39 -19.53 20.27
N THR A 127 -2.39 -19.12 21.05
CA THR A 127 -1.15 -18.57 20.48
C THR A 127 -0.19 -19.73 20.15
N ASP A 128 -0.69 -20.71 19.39
CA ASP A 128 0.17 -21.77 18.86
C ASP A 128 1.05 -21.16 17.76
N GLY A 129 2.36 -21.29 17.92
CA GLY A 129 3.40 -20.62 17.13
C GLY A 129 3.09 -20.53 15.63
N VAL A 130 2.96 -19.30 15.14
CA VAL A 130 2.72 -18.99 13.74
C VAL A 130 3.91 -19.46 12.89
N LYS A 131 3.78 -20.66 12.30
CA LYS A 131 4.45 -21.02 11.07
C LYS A 131 3.63 -20.45 9.92
N TRP A 132 4.24 -19.57 9.14
CA TRP A 132 3.66 -18.97 7.94
C TRP A 132 3.62 -19.99 6.79
N ALA A 133 2.63 -19.82 5.90
CA ALA A 133 2.36 -20.52 4.62
C ALA A 133 1.44 -21.76 4.75
N THR A 134 0.43 -22.01 3.90
CA THR A 134 0.19 -21.65 2.48
C THR A 134 -1.33 -21.67 2.16
N ASN A 135 -1.68 -21.01 1.04
CA ASN A 135 -2.99 -20.85 0.38
C ASN A 135 -3.86 -22.12 0.24
N SER A 136 -5.18 -21.92 0.18
CA SER A 136 -6.07 -22.63 -0.77
C SER A 136 -7.41 -21.88 -0.92
N GLU A 137 -7.86 -21.77 -2.17
CA GLU A 137 -8.98 -20.99 -2.70
C GLU A 137 -10.38 -21.46 -2.24
N SER A 138 -11.38 -20.57 -2.36
CA SER A 138 -12.62 -20.83 -3.10
C SER A 138 -13.47 -19.55 -3.22
N GLU A 139 -13.98 -19.35 -4.43
CA GLU A 139 -14.82 -18.27 -4.97
C GLU A 139 -16.27 -18.27 -4.41
N ASP A 140 -16.95 -17.12 -4.48
CA ASP A 140 -18.28 -16.96 -5.14
C ASP A 140 -19.05 -15.67 -4.73
N GLU A 141 -19.27 -14.81 -5.75
CA GLU A 141 -20.51 -14.15 -6.21
C GLU A 141 -21.35 -13.17 -5.33
N ALA A 142 -21.37 -11.93 -5.82
CA ALA A 142 -22.54 -11.12 -6.24
C ALA A 142 -23.35 -10.20 -5.27
N SER A 143 -23.35 -8.91 -5.66
CA SER A 143 -24.52 -8.03 -5.93
C SER A 143 -24.98 -6.94 -4.93
N THR A 144 -24.68 -5.69 -5.34
CA THR A 144 -25.54 -4.48 -5.44
C THR A 144 -26.35 -3.96 -4.24
N ASN A 145 -25.99 -2.77 -3.73
CA ASN A 145 -26.68 -1.47 -3.99
C ASN A 145 -26.21 -0.40 -2.98
N ALA A 146 -25.47 0.60 -3.47
CA ALA A 146 -25.04 1.76 -2.68
C ALA A 146 -26.06 2.91 -2.81
N ILE A 147 -26.62 3.30 -1.67
CA ILE A 147 -27.30 4.57 -1.48
C ILE A 147 -26.22 5.64 -1.29
N GLY A 148 -26.25 6.66 -2.14
CA GLY A 148 -25.29 7.77 -2.16
C GLY A 148 -25.29 8.56 -0.87
N VAL A 149 -24.14 8.56 -0.21
CA VAL A 149 -23.72 9.60 0.73
C VAL A 149 -22.32 9.99 0.26
N GLU A 150 -22.19 11.20 -0.28
CA GLU A 150 -20.93 11.73 -0.78
C GLU A 150 -19.84 11.60 0.31
N SER A 151 -18.80 10.84 -0.04
CA SER A 151 -17.68 10.52 0.82
C SER A 151 -16.67 11.66 0.71
N LEU A 152 -16.26 12.22 1.85
CA LEU A 152 -15.19 13.23 1.97
C LEU A 152 -13.78 12.66 1.65
N PHE A 153 -13.72 11.53 0.94
CA PHE A 153 -12.51 10.83 0.48
C PHE A 153 -12.45 10.70 -1.04
N ASP A 154 -13.40 11.28 -1.78
CA ASP A 154 -13.24 11.45 -3.24
C ASP A 154 -12.28 12.62 -3.51
N ASP A 155 -11.02 12.40 -3.19
CA ASP A 155 -9.92 13.19 -3.74
C ASP A 155 -9.64 12.62 -5.13
N ALA A 156 -10.19 13.28 -6.14
CA ALA A 156 -9.82 13.15 -7.54
C ALA A 156 -8.39 13.72 -7.72
N GLY A 157 -7.42 13.02 -7.14
CA GLY A 157 -6.01 13.23 -7.38
C GLY A 157 -5.51 12.11 -8.28
N GLU A 158 -4.91 12.50 -9.40
CA GLU A 158 -4.23 11.64 -10.38
C GLU A 158 -3.54 10.47 -9.67
N HIS A 159 -4.10 9.29 -9.87
CA HIS A 159 -3.50 8.03 -9.47
C HIS A 159 -2.34 7.80 -10.43
N ASP A 160 -1.13 8.23 -10.06
CA ASP A 160 0.07 7.58 -10.58
C ASP A 160 -0.06 6.10 -10.17
N LEU A 161 -0.48 5.27 -11.12
CA LEU A 161 -0.65 3.84 -10.94
C LEU A 161 0.72 3.29 -10.53
N ASP A 162 0.84 2.92 -9.27
CA ASP A 162 1.99 2.16 -8.79
C ASP A 162 2.04 0.88 -9.62
N ALA A 163 3.14 0.67 -10.35
CA ALA A 163 3.38 -0.55 -11.12
C ALA A 163 3.35 -1.83 -10.26
N SER A 164 3.16 -1.71 -8.94
CA SER A 164 2.93 -2.81 -8.01
C SER A 164 1.49 -3.36 -7.96
N ASP A 165 0.51 -2.71 -8.62
CA ASP A 165 -0.90 -3.16 -8.66
C ASP A 165 -1.18 -4.26 -9.71
N VAL A 166 -0.15 -4.91 -10.26
CA VAL A 166 -0.32 -6.08 -11.13
C VAL A 166 -0.67 -7.31 -10.28
N PRO A 167 -1.87 -7.91 -10.44
CA PRO A 167 -2.24 -9.12 -9.71
C PRO A 167 -1.26 -10.25 -10.02
N MET A 168 -0.97 -11.08 -9.02
CA MET A 168 0.14 -12.03 -9.12
C MET A 168 -0.06 -13.09 -10.20
N ASP A 169 -1.30 -13.39 -10.54
CA ASP A 169 -1.63 -14.34 -11.58
C ASP A 169 -1.21 -13.81 -12.97
N ALA A 170 -1.40 -12.51 -13.24
CA ALA A 170 -0.96 -11.88 -14.48
C ALA A 170 0.58 -11.86 -14.60
N LEU A 171 1.28 -11.70 -13.48
CA LEU A 171 2.75 -11.77 -13.44
C LEU A 171 3.25 -13.20 -13.69
N LEU A 172 2.58 -14.20 -13.12
CA LEU A 172 2.93 -15.61 -13.27
C LEU A 172 2.71 -16.08 -14.72
N ASP A 173 1.64 -15.68 -15.37
CA ASP A 173 1.37 -15.99 -16.78
C ASP A 173 2.40 -15.33 -17.72
N HIS A 174 2.80 -14.09 -17.42
CA HIS A 174 3.87 -13.42 -18.16
C HIS A 174 5.23 -14.11 -17.98
N MET A 175 5.55 -14.55 -16.76
CA MET A 175 6.77 -15.30 -16.48
C MET A 175 6.76 -16.69 -17.12
N ALA A 176 5.61 -17.35 -17.18
CA ALA A 176 5.45 -18.68 -17.77
C ALA A 176 5.50 -18.67 -19.30
N SER A 177 5.15 -17.54 -19.93
CA SER A 177 5.19 -17.33 -21.38
C SER A 177 6.51 -16.74 -21.89
N GLU A 178 7.55 -16.67 -21.05
CA GLU A 178 8.86 -16.08 -21.37
C GLU A 178 8.77 -14.63 -21.92
N GLY A 179 7.71 -13.91 -21.57
CA GLY A 179 7.47 -12.54 -22.00
C GLY A 179 6.72 -12.39 -23.33
N GLU A 180 6.25 -13.47 -23.96
CA GLU A 180 5.51 -13.40 -25.23
C GLU A 180 4.01 -13.13 -25.06
N GLN A 181 3.43 -13.38 -23.89
CA GLN A 181 1.99 -13.27 -23.68
C GLN A 181 1.63 -12.49 -22.41
N VAL A 182 0.63 -11.63 -22.52
CA VAL A 182 0.07 -10.85 -21.44
C VAL A 182 -1.46 -10.87 -21.55
N CYS A 183 -2.16 -10.90 -20.42
CA CYS A 183 -3.62 -10.79 -20.36
C CYS A 183 -4.08 -9.50 -21.06
N SER A 184 -5.26 -9.49 -21.69
CA SER A 184 -5.75 -8.43 -22.58
C SER A 184 -5.70 -7.01 -22.00
N ASP A 185 -5.68 -6.91 -20.68
CA ASP A 185 -5.81 -5.67 -19.94
C ASP A 185 -4.44 -5.11 -19.50
N TYR A 186 -3.32 -5.70 -19.93
CA TYR A 186 -1.97 -5.25 -19.58
C TYR A 186 -1.04 -5.20 -20.80
N HIS A 187 -0.04 -4.32 -20.76
CA HIS A 187 0.99 -4.19 -21.79
C HIS A 187 2.40 -4.21 -21.19
N ILE A 188 3.39 -4.53 -22.03
CA ILE A 188 4.82 -4.57 -21.66
C ILE A 188 5.46 -3.25 -22.07
N ASN A 189 6.07 -2.56 -21.11
CA ASN A 189 6.83 -1.34 -21.34
C ASN A 189 8.20 -1.65 -21.97
N ALA A 190 8.85 -0.62 -22.53
CA ALA A 190 10.17 -0.76 -23.15
C ALA A 190 11.27 -1.23 -22.19
N ASP A 191 11.04 -1.12 -20.87
CA ASP A 191 11.93 -1.61 -19.80
C ASP A 191 11.60 -3.05 -19.36
N GLY A 192 10.61 -3.70 -19.98
CA GLY A 192 10.13 -5.04 -19.63
C GLY A 192 9.16 -5.09 -18.44
N GLY A 193 8.70 -3.94 -17.94
CA GLY A 193 7.68 -3.87 -16.90
C GLY A 193 6.25 -4.10 -17.44
N LEU A 194 5.35 -4.65 -16.61
CA LEU A 194 3.93 -4.78 -16.92
C LEU A 194 3.14 -3.59 -16.38
N SER A 195 2.32 -2.95 -17.22
CA SER A 195 1.40 -1.87 -16.85
C SER A 195 -0.03 -2.20 -17.28
N CYS A 196 -1.01 -1.79 -16.47
CA CYS A 196 -2.42 -1.98 -16.76
C CYS A 196 -2.87 -1.02 -17.87
N ALA A 197 -3.48 -1.55 -18.93
CA ALA A 197 -4.10 -0.77 -20.00
C ALA A 197 -5.50 -0.30 -19.54
N ASN A 198 -5.56 0.62 -18.59
CA ASN A 198 -6.82 1.28 -18.28
C ASN A 198 -7.20 2.20 -19.44
N HIS A 199 -8.36 1.93 -20.04
CA HIS A 199 -8.96 2.67 -21.17
C HIS A 199 -9.27 4.16 -20.89
N SER A 200 -8.82 4.73 -19.78
CA SER A 200 -8.98 6.16 -19.46
C SER A 200 -7.92 7.05 -20.11
N GLU A 201 -6.84 6.50 -20.68
CA GLU A 201 -5.75 7.28 -21.30
C GLU A 201 -5.99 7.63 -22.79
N VAL A 202 -7.16 7.31 -23.35
CA VAL A 202 -7.44 7.54 -24.78
C VAL A 202 -7.77 9.01 -25.12
N TYR A 203 -7.77 9.93 -24.15
CA TYR A 203 -8.10 11.34 -24.40
C TYR A 203 -6.92 12.31 -24.48
N ASP A 204 -5.67 11.88 -24.35
CA ASP A 204 -4.51 12.80 -24.37
C ASP A 204 -3.52 12.57 -25.52
N VAL A 205 -4.00 12.10 -26.67
CA VAL A 205 -3.22 12.15 -27.92
C VAL A 205 -4.03 12.88 -28.99
N GLY A 206 -3.93 14.21 -28.98
CA GLY A 206 -4.44 15.10 -30.01
C GLY A 206 -3.46 16.25 -30.27
N ASP A 207 -2.71 16.12 -31.37
CA ASP A 207 -1.98 17.14 -32.13
C ASP A 207 -0.84 17.92 -31.46
N ILE A 208 0.36 17.37 -31.54
CA ILE A 208 1.55 18.17 -31.89
C ILE A 208 2.25 17.50 -33.07
N ALA A 209 2.10 18.12 -34.23
CA ALA A 209 2.78 17.75 -35.46
C ALA A 209 4.31 17.80 -35.27
N ALA A 210 4.96 16.76 -35.79
CA ALA A 210 6.40 16.62 -35.89
C ALA A 210 7.01 17.70 -36.81
N GLU A 211 8.09 18.32 -36.36
CA GLU A 211 9.15 18.78 -37.26
C GLU A 211 10.49 18.17 -36.82
N ASP A 212 11.17 17.62 -37.82
CA ASP A 212 12.42 16.87 -37.78
C ASP A 212 13.61 17.69 -37.26
N VAL A 213 14.44 17.09 -36.40
CA VAL A 213 15.89 17.37 -36.38
C VAL A 213 16.68 16.09 -36.10
N GLU A 214 17.44 15.69 -37.11
CA GLU A 214 18.44 14.61 -37.10
C GLU A 214 19.59 14.84 -36.10
N GLY A 215 20.13 13.74 -35.58
CA GLY A 215 21.58 13.58 -35.47
C GLY A 215 22.16 13.37 -34.08
N GLY A 216 22.90 12.26 -33.91
CA GLY A 216 23.98 12.19 -32.92
C GLY A 216 24.03 10.92 -32.08
N SER A 217 24.46 9.81 -32.68
CA SER A 217 24.90 8.60 -31.98
C SER A 217 26.08 8.89 -31.05
N ASN A 218 25.96 8.60 -29.76
CA ASN A 218 27.11 8.32 -28.89
C ASN A 218 26.73 7.26 -27.86
N SER A 219 27.23 6.04 -28.09
CA SER A 219 27.14 4.91 -27.17
C SER A 219 28.03 5.14 -25.95
N VAL A 220 27.43 5.30 -24.77
CA VAL A 220 28.10 5.23 -23.47
C VAL A 220 27.75 3.87 -22.85
N PRO A 221 28.73 3.10 -22.33
CA PRO A 221 28.44 1.78 -21.78
C PRO A 221 27.59 1.88 -20.51
N GLU A 222 26.47 1.17 -20.55
CA GLU A 222 25.49 1.01 -19.48
C GLU A 222 26.14 0.25 -18.30
N VAL A 223 26.44 0.97 -17.22
CA VAL A 223 26.81 0.34 -15.94
C VAL A 223 25.51 -0.06 -15.24
N VAL A 224 25.13 -1.32 -15.45
CA VAL A 224 23.98 -1.95 -14.78
C VAL A 224 24.29 -2.07 -13.28
N TYR A 225 23.72 -1.18 -12.47
CA TYR A 225 23.68 -1.36 -11.02
C TYR A 225 22.63 -2.41 -10.68
N GLY A 226 23.04 -3.68 -10.70
CA GLY A 226 22.18 -4.77 -10.22
C GLY A 226 21.86 -4.59 -8.74
N CYS A 227 20.57 -4.50 -8.40
CA CYS A 227 20.08 -4.66 -7.03
C CYS A 227 20.45 -6.07 -6.54
N GLY A 228 21.54 -6.18 -5.79
CA GLY A 228 22.04 -7.45 -5.26
C GLY A 228 20.94 -8.18 -4.47
N LYS A 229 20.57 -9.37 -4.95
CA LYS A 229 19.72 -10.32 -4.22
C LYS A 229 20.37 -10.60 -2.87
N HIS A 230 19.79 -10.06 -1.80
CA HIS A 230 20.20 -10.38 -0.44
C HIS A 230 19.78 -11.82 -0.14
N ARG A 231 20.73 -12.75 -0.28
CA ARG A 231 20.57 -14.12 0.21
C ARG A 231 20.49 -14.05 1.74
N ARG A 232 19.33 -14.36 2.32
CA ARG A 232 19.21 -14.56 3.77
C ARG A 232 20.08 -15.75 4.16
N ILE A 233 21.23 -15.46 4.76
CA ILE A 233 22.05 -16.47 5.44
C ILE A 233 21.43 -16.64 6.81
N THR A 234 20.93 -17.83 7.11
CA THR A 234 20.48 -18.18 8.45
C THR A 234 21.70 -18.24 9.37
N ASN A 235 21.66 -17.49 10.46
CA ASN A 235 22.75 -17.43 11.42
C ASN A 235 22.78 -18.74 12.22
N SER A 236 23.78 -19.60 11.99
CA SER A 236 23.89 -20.92 12.62
C SER A 236 24.33 -20.88 14.08
N MET A 237 24.66 -19.70 14.64
CA MET A 237 25.20 -19.58 16.00
C MET A 237 24.20 -19.89 17.13
N TYR A 238 22.90 -20.03 16.85
CA TYR A 238 21.89 -20.24 17.89
C TYR A 238 21.23 -21.63 17.90
N ASN A 239 21.71 -22.58 17.09
CA ASN A 239 21.09 -23.90 17.03
C ASN A 239 21.25 -24.72 18.33
N ASP A 240 22.29 -24.43 19.13
CA ASP A 240 22.62 -25.22 20.33
C ASP A 240 22.21 -24.55 21.65
N PHE A 241 21.43 -23.46 21.61
CA PHE A 241 21.05 -22.70 22.81
C PHE A 241 20.28 -23.53 23.87
N TRP A 242 19.68 -24.66 23.47
CA TRP A 242 18.89 -25.53 24.36
C TRP A 242 19.63 -26.79 24.83
N SER A 243 20.95 -26.88 24.62
CA SER A 243 21.76 -28.07 24.95
C SER A 243 22.57 -27.97 26.26
N HIS A 244 21.98 -27.39 27.31
CA HIS A 244 22.56 -27.35 28.65
C HIS A 244 21.68 -28.04 29.70
#